data_AF-A0A6P8XZC5-F1
#
_entry.id   AF-A0A6P8XZC5-F1
#
_cell.length_a   1.000
_cell.length_b   1.000
_cell.length_c   1.000
_cell.angle_alpha   90.00
_cell.angle_beta   90.00
_cell.angle_gamma   90.00
#
_symmetry.space_group_name_H-M   'P 1'
#
loop_
_entity.id
_entity.type
_entity.pdbx_description
1 polymer ?
#
loop_
_entity_poly.entity_id
_entity_poly.type
_entity_poly.pdbx_seq_one_letter_code
_entity_poly.pdbx_strand_id
1 'polypeptide(L)'
;MASTQNKGCTICEKVGLKPFTKENVFNYYIPLHGVISYGALSVNVMNPQIVPQLLPKKDLTNVFLISAIVGSAFYIYGRPHLKHVKNGKRGVYAILGATLFSMGSVLAWALIKSALPKDNALLATVAGLGTGAAIVKIGTDYIQEVDQLKK
;
A
#
# COMPACT_ATOMS: atom_id res chain seq x y z
N MET A 1 -34.63 -8.83 28.18
CA MET A 1 -33.27 -9.22 27.75
C MET A 1 -32.57 -7.98 27.23
N ALA A 2 -31.53 -7.53 27.93
CA ALA A 2 -30.87 -6.24 27.69
C ALA A 2 -29.61 -6.38 26.84
N SER A 3 -29.43 -5.40 25.95
CA SER A 3 -28.19 -4.94 25.29
C SER A 3 -27.55 -5.90 24.27
N THR A 4 -27.28 -5.45 23.04
CA THR A 4 -26.15 -4.56 22.81
C THR A 4 -26.44 -3.61 21.64
N GLN A 5 -26.70 -2.34 21.94
CA GLN A 5 -26.66 -1.28 20.94
C GLN A 5 -25.20 -1.04 20.55
N ASN A 6 -24.90 -1.29 19.27
CA ASN A 6 -23.61 -1.04 18.65
C ASN A 6 -23.40 0.48 18.58
N LYS A 7 -22.58 1.03 19.48
CA LYS A 7 -22.22 2.46 19.48
C LYS A 7 -21.26 2.71 18.32
N GLY A 8 -21.79 3.11 17.17
CA GLY A 8 -21.00 3.65 16.06
C GLY A 8 -20.18 4.84 16.56
N CYS A 9 -18.86 4.79 16.35
CA CYS A 9 -17.93 5.83 16.80
C CYS A 9 -18.09 7.07 15.90
N THR A 10 -18.74 8.12 16.40
CA THR A 10 -19.10 9.35 15.69
C THR A 10 -17.91 10.13 15.11
N ILE A 11 -16.69 9.83 15.56
CA ILE A 11 -15.44 10.42 15.06
C ILE A 11 -15.02 9.76 13.74
N CYS A 12 -15.30 8.47 13.53
CA CYS A 12 -14.92 7.77 12.29
C CYS A 12 -15.69 8.29 11.07
N GLU A 13 -16.98 8.63 11.24
CA GLU A 13 -17.80 9.23 10.16
C GLU A 13 -17.32 10.63 9.76
N LYS A 14 -16.89 11.45 10.73
CA LYS A 14 -16.32 12.78 10.45
C LYS A 14 -14.98 12.74 9.71
N VAL A 15 -14.25 11.63 9.80
CA VAL A 15 -12.92 11.43 9.18
C VAL A 15 -13.01 10.56 7.91
N GLY A 16 -14.21 10.06 7.55
CA GLY A 16 -14.40 9.21 6.37
C GLY A 16 -13.88 7.77 6.51
N LEU A 17 -13.64 7.31 7.74
CA LEU A 17 -13.16 5.95 8.02
C LEU A 17 -14.32 4.96 8.07
N LYS A 18 -14.13 3.78 7.46
CA LYS A 18 -15.14 2.71 7.47
C LYS A 18 -15.31 2.09 8.86
N PRO A 19 -16.50 1.59 9.25
CA PRO A 19 -16.67 0.95 10.55
C PRO A 19 -15.73 -0.27 10.72
N PHE A 20 -15.22 -0.50 11.93
CA PHE A 20 -14.34 -1.63 12.25
C PHE A 20 -15.11 -2.95 12.24
N THR A 21 -15.33 -3.50 11.04
CA THR A 21 -15.86 -4.85 10.81
C THR A 21 -14.74 -5.74 10.25
N LYS A 22 -14.85 -7.07 10.41
CA LYS A 22 -13.86 -8.00 9.83
C LYS A 22 -13.63 -7.74 8.34
N GLU A 23 -14.69 -7.51 7.59
CA GLU A 23 -14.63 -7.23 6.16
C GLU A 23 -13.88 -5.93 5.85
N ASN A 24 -14.14 -4.85 6.60
CA ASN A 24 -13.44 -3.58 6.41
C ASN A 24 -11.98 -3.65 6.87
N VAL A 25 -11.66 -4.47 7.88
CA VAL A 25 -10.27 -4.71 8.26
C VAL A 25 -9.48 -5.28 7.09
N PHE A 26 -9.99 -6.34 6.46
CA PHE A 26 -9.29 -7.00 5.35
C PHE A 26 -9.31 -6.22 4.03
N ASN A 27 -10.40 -5.53 3.71
CA ASN A 27 -10.57 -4.90 2.39
C ASN A 27 -10.31 -3.38 2.38
N TYR A 28 -10.17 -2.74 3.54
CA TYR A 28 -9.95 -1.29 3.63
C TYR A 28 -8.73 -0.95 4.50
N TYR A 29 -8.67 -1.41 5.75
CA TYR A 29 -7.62 -1.01 6.68
C TYR A 29 -6.25 -1.63 6.37
N ILE A 30 -6.19 -2.93 6.02
CA ILE A 30 -4.93 -3.59 5.63
C ILE A 30 -4.37 -2.99 4.33
N PRO A 31 -5.16 -2.80 3.25
CA PRO A 31 -4.73 -2.05 2.07
C PRO A 31 -4.26 -0.63 2.39
N LEU A 32 -4.98 0.10 3.25
CA LEU A 32 -4.60 1.46 3.65
C LEU A 32 -3.25 1.48 4.37
N HIS A 33 -3.03 0.56 5.32
CA HIS A 33 -1.75 0.39 5.98
C HIS A 33 -0.63 0.04 4.97
N GLY A 34 -0.94 -0.75 3.95
CA GLY A 34 -0.02 -1.03 2.85
C GLY A 34 0.42 0.22 2.09
N VAL A 35 -0.53 1.10 1.74
CA VAL A 35 -0.22 2.37 1.06
C VAL A 35 0.64 3.28 1.92
N ILE A 36 0.35 3.38 3.23
CA ILE A 36 1.18 4.15 4.17
C ILE A 36 2.60 3.57 4.23
N SER A 37 2.73 2.25 4.36
CA SER A 37 4.03 1.57 4.38
C SER A 37 4.79 1.73 3.07
N TYR A 38 4.08 1.72 1.94
CA TYR A 38 4.64 1.95 0.61
C TYR A 38 5.17 3.39 0.45
N GLY A 39 4.49 4.39 1.01
CA GLY A 39 5.00 5.76 1.09
C GLY A 39 6.26 5.86 1.96
N ALA A 40 6.28 5.20 3.13
CA ALA A 40 7.47 5.15 3.97
C ALA A 40 8.65 4.45 3.26
N LEU A 41 8.36 3.38 2.50
CA LEU A 41 9.34 2.69 1.66
C LEU A 41 9.91 3.63 0.60
N SER A 42 9.07 4.42 -0.09
CA SER A 42 9.54 5.35 -1.13
C SER A 42 10.50 6.40 -0.57
N VAL A 43 10.17 6.96 0.59
CA VAL A 43 11.03 7.91 1.31
C VAL A 43 12.34 7.24 1.70
N ASN A 44 12.30 6.02 2.25
CA ASN A 44 13.50 5.30 2.67
C ASN A 44 14.43 4.95 1.49
N VAL A 45 13.87 4.56 0.34
CA VAL A 45 14.65 4.28 -0.88
C VAL A 45 15.29 5.58 -1.41
N MET A 46 14.52 6.67 -1.48
CA MET A 46 14.98 7.96 -2.00
C MET A 46 15.96 8.66 -1.07
N ASN A 47 15.71 8.64 0.24
CA ASN A 47 16.48 9.30 1.27
C ASN A 47 16.69 8.38 2.49
N PRO A 48 17.74 7.54 2.48
CA PRO A 48 17.98 6.54 3.51
C PRO A 48 18.42 7.14 4.85
N GLN A 49 18.70 8.45 4.92
CA GLN A 49 19.13 9.11 6.16
C GLN A 49 17.95 9.41 7.11
N ILE A 50 16.71 9.46 6.59
CA ILE A 50 15.52 9.82 7.39
C ILE A 50 15.14 8.71 8.37
N VAL A 51 15.14 7.45 7.93
CA VAL A 51 14.63 6.33 8.75
C VAL A 51 15.49 6.05 10.00
N PRO A 52 16.84 6.04 9.93
CA PRO A 52 17.70 5.90 11.11
C PRO A 52 17.56 7.05 12.11
N GLN A 53 17.22 8.27 11.66
CA GLN A 53 17.01 9.42 12.53
C GLN A 53 15.71 9.32 13.34
N LEU A 54 14.68 8.65 12.79
CA LEU A 54 13.39 8.47 13.44
C LEU A 54 13.36 7.23 14.36
N LEU A 55 14.03 6.14 13.97
CA LEU A 55 14.02 4.86 14.71
C LEU A 55 15.43 4.22 14.71
N PRO A 56 16.30 4.59 15.67
CA PRO A 56 17.75 4.38 15.59
C PRO A 56 18.29 2.95 15.68
N LYS A 57 17.46 1.88 15.60
CA LYS A 57 17.92 0.50 15.90
C LYS A 57 17.34 -0.63 15.04
N LYS A 58 16.57 -0.35 13.98
CA LYS A 58 16.02 -1.40 13.10
C LYS A 58 16.12 -0.98 11.64
N ASP A 59 16.67 -1.83 10.79
CA ASP A 59 16.50 -1.68 9.34
C ASP A 59 15.03 -1.97 9.01
N LEU A 60 14.25 -0.91 8.88
CA LEU A 60 12.81 -0.98 8.65
C LEU A 60 12.46 -1.14 7.17
N THR A 61 13.45 -1.14 6.27
CA THR A 61 13.25 -1.26 4.83
C THR A 61 12.44 -2.51 4.50
N ASN A 62 12.86 -3.66 5.05
CA ASN A 62 12.20 -4.94 4.84
C ASN A 62 10.80 -4.96 5.48
N VAL A 63 10.61 -4.26 6.60
CA VAL A 63 9.31 -4.16 7.28
C VAL A 63 8.34 -3.35 6.41
N PHE A 64 8.76 -2.21 5.88
CA PHE A 64 7.96 -1.39 4.99
C PHE A 64 7.65 -2.12 3.68
N LEU A 65 8.63 -2.84 3.13
CA LEU A 65 8.44 -3.64 1.93
C LEU A 65 7.43 -4.77 2.16
N ILE A 66 7.60 -5.58 3.19
CA ILE A 66 6.66 -6.67 3.52
C ILE A 66 5.27 -6.10 3.80
N SER A 67 5.17 -4.99 4.53
CA SER A 67 3.88 -4.36 4.84
C SER A 67 3.18 -3.82 3.59
N ALA A 68 3.94 -3.24 2.65
CA ALA A 68 3.43 -2.81 1.35
C ALA A 68 2.93 -4.00 0.53
N ILE A 69 3.72 -5.08 0.45
CA ILE A 69 3.34 -6.31 -0.26
C ILE A 69 2.07 -6.90 0.35
N VAL A 70 1.99 -7.02 1.67
CA VAL A 70 0.80 -7.55 2.35
C VAL A 70 -0.43 -6.69 2.04
N GLY A 71 -0.34 -5.37 2.21
CA GLY A 71 -1.48 -4.49 1.93
C GLY A 71 -1.93 -4.52 0.48
N SER A 72 -0.99 -4.49 -0.47
CA SER A 72 -1.29 -4.63 -1.91
C SER A 72 -1.86 -6.01 -2.24
N ALA A 73 -1.37 -7.08 -1.61
CA ALA A 73 -1.90 -8.43 -1.81
C ALA A 73 -3.33 -8.54 -1.30
N PHE A 74 -3.64 -7.97 -0.13
CA PHE A 74 -5.02 -7.93 0.36
C PHE A 74 -5.93 -7.11 -0.56
N TYR A 75 -5.44 -5.98 -1.09
CA TYR A 75 -6.17 -5.18 -2.07
C TYR A 75 -6.50 -6.00 -3.32
N ILE A 76 -5.48 -6.62 -3.95
CA ILE A 76 -5.63 -7.43 -5.18
C ILE A 76 -6.51 -8.65 -4.91
N TYR A 77 -6.29 -9.34 -3.79
CA TYR A 77 -7.07 -10.50 -3.40
C TYR A 77 -8.55 -10.15 -3.33
N GLY A 78 -8.93 -9.01 -2.73
CA GLY A 78 -10.32 -8.58 -2.59
C GLY A 78 -11.05 -8.23 -3.90
N ARG A 79 -10.34 -8.10 -5.03
CA ARG A 79 -10.93 -7.55 -6.27
C ARG A 79 -11.95 -8.46 -6.96
N PRO A 80 -13.03 -7.89 -7.54
CA PRO A 80 -14.04 -8.62 -8.30
C PRO A 80 -13.51 -9.56 -9.38
N HIS A 81 -12.52 -9.12 -10.17
CA HIS A 81 -11.99 -9.92 -11.29
C HIS A 81 -11.42 -11.26 -10.82
N LEU A 82 -10.89 -11.36 -9.60
CA LEU A 82 -10.36 -12.61 -9.04
C LEU A 82 -11.38 -13.47 -8.27
N LYS A 83 -12.64 -13.02 -8.08
CA LYS A 83 -13.63 -13.76 -7.29
C LYS A 83 -13.97 -15.16 -7.83
N HIS A 84 -13.76 -15.39 -9.12
CA HIS A 84 -14.01 -16.70 -9.74
C HIS A 84 -12.87 -17.71 -9.55
N VAL A 85 -11.71 -17.25 -9.08
CA VAL A 85 -10.53 -18.10 -8.89
C VAL A 85 -10.61 -18.75 -7.50
N LYS A 86 -10.29 -20.05 -7.42
CA LYS A 86 -10.20 -20.78 -6.13
C LYS A 86 -9.23 -20.06 -5.18
N ASN A 87 -9.61 -19.93 -3.91
CA ASN A 87 -8.90 -19.13 -2.89
C ASN A 87 -7.38 -19.35 -2.83
N GLY A 88 -6.90 -20.60 -2.96
CA GLY A 88 -5.45 -20.89 -2.97
C GLY A 88 -4.73 -20.23 -4.15
N LYS A 89 -5.23 -20.42 -5.38
CA LYS A 89 -4.67 -19.78 -6.59
C LYS A 89 -4.83 -18.26 -6.55
N ARG A 90 -5.98 -17.79 -6.06
CA ARG A 90 -6.28 -16.36 -5.87
C ARG A 90 -5.26 -15.69 -4.96
N GLY A 91 -4.88 -16.33 -3.85
CA GLY A 91 -3.83 -15.85 -2.95
C GLY A 91 -2.48 -15.72 -3.64
N VAL A 92 -2.07 -16.75 -4.40
CA VAL A 92 -0.80 -16.72 -5.13
C VAL A 92 -0.76 -15.62 -6.18
N TYR A 93 -1.85 -15.41 -6.93
CA TYR A 93 -1.93 -14.31 -7.91
C TYR A 93 -1.86 -12.95 -7.25
N ALA A 94 -2.52 -12.78 -6.10
CA ALA A 94 -2.48 -11.54 -5.35
C ALA A 94 -1.08 -11.24 -4.80
N ILE A 95 -0.39 -12.25 -4.25
CA ILE A 95 0.99 -12.13 -3.76
C ILE A 95 1.95 -11.80 -4.92
N LEU A 96 1.80 -12.47 -6.06
CA LEU A 96 2.61 -12.22 -7.24
C LEU A 96 2.43 -10.76 -7.71
N GLY A 97 1.19 -10.32 -7.91
CA GLY A 97 0.90 -8.96 -8.34
C GLY A 97 1.40 -7.91 -7.35
N ALA A 98 1.23 -8.14 -6.05
CA ALA A 98 1.74 -7.26 -5.01
C ALA A 98 3.28 -7.19 -4.99
N THR A 99 3.95 -8.33 -5.15
CA THR A 99 5.41 -8.39 -5.19
C THR A 99 5.97 -7.67 -6.40
N LEU A 100 5.39 -7.90 -7.59
CA LEU A 100 5.77 -7.20 -8.82
C LEU A 100 5.56 -5.69 -8.68
N PHE A 101 4.42 -5.27 -8.13
CA PHE A 101 4.12 -3.87 -7.87
C PHE A 101 5.16 -3.23 -6.93
N SER A 102 5.41 -3.83 -5.76
CA SER A 102 6.32 -3.26 -4.77
C SER A 102 7.78 -3.27 -5.23
N MET A 103 8.28 -4.39 -5.76
CA MET A 103 9.66 -4.50 -6.24
C MET A 103 9.91 -3.65 -7.49
N GLY A 104 8.95 -3.60 -8.42
CA GLY A 104 9.03 -2.74 -9.60
C GLY A 104 9.11 -1.26 -9.22
N SER A 105 8.40 -0.86 -8.17
CA SER A 105 8.46 0.51 -7.64
C SER A 105 9.80 0.83 -6.99
N VAL A 106 10.36 -0.10 -6.20
CA VAL A 106 11.71 0.06 -5.64
C VAL A 106 12.75 0.22 -6.73
N LEU A 107 12.68 -0.60 -7.79
CA LEU A 107 13.58 -0.48 -8.95
C LEU A 107 13.41 0.88 -9.65
N ALA A 108 12.17 1.31 -9.91
CA ALA A 108 11.90 2.61 -10.50
C ALA A 108 12.48 3.76 -9.67
N TRP A 109 12.31 3.73 -8.35
CA TRP A 109 12.87 4.72 -7.45
C TRP A 109 14.39 4.70 -7.39
N ALA A 110 15.02 3.52 -7.43
CA ALA A 110 16.47 3.42 -7.52
C ALA A 110 16.99 4.11 -8.80
N LEU A 111 16.31 3.93 -9.94
CA LEU A 111 16.65 4.60 -11.20
C LEU A 111 16.43 6.12 -11.11
N ILE A 112 15.27 6.58 -10.62
CA ILE A 112 14.98 8.00 -10.42
C ILE A 112 16.03 8.64 -9.52
N LYS A 113 16.33 8.02 -8.37
CA LYS A 113 17.34 8.50 -7.43
C LYS A 113 18.71 8.63 -8.08
N SER A 114 19.10 7.66 -8.93
CA SER A 114 20.38 7.69 -9.64
C SER A 114 20.49 8.84 -10.63
N ALA A 115 19.35 9.35 -11.14
CA ALA A 115 19.28 10.49 -12.05
C ALA A 115 19.19 11.85 -11.33
N LEU A 116 18.91 11.86 -10.02
CA LEU A 116 18.78 13.09 -9.24
C LEU A 116 20.13 13.56 -8.66
N PRO A 117 20.32 14.88 -8.46
CA PRO A 117 21.48 15.42 -7.76
C PRO A 117 21.57 14.86 -6.33
N LYS A 118 22.76 14.37 -5.94
CA LYS A 118 22.99 13.74 -4.62
C LYS A 118 22.77 14.68 -3.44
N ASP A 119 22.87 15.99 -3.68
CA ASP A 119 22.89 17.01 -2.63
C ASP A 119 21.48 17.49 -2.24
N ASN A 120 20.45 17.06 -2.97
CA ASN A 120 19.08 17.52 -2.76
C ASN A 120 18.16 16.40 -2.24
N ALA A 121 18.29 16.12 -0.94
CA ALA A 121 17.50 15.13 -0.22
C ALA A 121 15.98 15.42 -0.22
N LEU A 122 15.60 16.70 -0.24
CA LEU A 122 14.19 17.12 -0.32
C LEU A 122 13.60 16.77 -1.68
N LEU A 123 14.31 17.09 -2.77
CA LEU A 123 13.88 16.75 -4.13
C LEU A 123 13.72 15.25 -4.31
N ALA A 124 14.66 14.44 -3.81
CA ALA A 124 14.55 12.99 -3.85
C ALA A 124 13.31 12.47 -3.11
N THR A 125 13.02 13.03 -1.94
CA THR A 125 11.84 12.66 -1.12
C THR A 125 10.52 13.03 -1.83
N VAL A 126 10.43 14.25 -2.36
CA VAL A 126 9.25 14.72 -3.11
C VAL A 126 9.06 13.90 -4.38
N ALA A 127 10.14 13.59 -5.10
CA ALA A 127 10.09 12.71 -6.27
C ALA A 127 9.61 11.29 -5.89
N GLY A 128 10.10 10.71 -4.79
CA GLY A 128 9.67 9.39 -4.31
C GLY A 128 8.20 9.33 -3.92
N LEU A 129 7.72 10.32 -3.17
CA LEU A 129 6.31 10.41 -2.79
C LEU A 129 5.43 10.68 -4.01
N GLY A 130 5.82 11.61 -4.87
CA GLY A 130 5.07 11.96 -6.08
C GLY A 130 4.95 10.79 -7.05
N THR A 131 6.08 10.15 -7.39
CA THR A 131 6.06 8.97 -8.25
C THR A 131 5.41 7.77 -7.59
N GLY A 132 5.57 7.61 -6.27
CA GLY A 132 4.85 6.58 -5.52
C GLY A 132 3.34 6.74 -5.58
N ALA A 133 2.82 7.95 -5.37
CA ALA A 133 1.40 8.25 -5.49
C ALA A 133 0.89 8.04 -6.92
N ALA A 134 1.67 8.44 -7.94
CA ALA A 134 1.33 8.20 -9.34
C ALA A 134 1.24 6.70 -9.66
N ILE A 135 2.23 5.90 -9.22
CA ILE A 135 2.24 4.44 -9.41
C ILE A 135 1.04 3.78 -8.72
N VAL A 136 0.71 4.17 -7.49
CA VAL A 136 -0.48 3.67 -6.78
C VAL A 136 -1.73 4.01 -7.57
N LYS A 137 -1.91 5.28 -7.98
CA LYS A 137 -3.09 5.72 -8.74
C LYS A 137 -3.25 4.94 -10.04
N ILE A 138 -2.21 4.89 -10.87
CA ILE A 138 -2.24 4.17 -12.16
C ILE A 138 -2.51 2.68 -11.93
N GLY A 139 -1.88 2.07 -10.93
CA GLY A 139 -2.10 0.66 -10.58
C GLY A 139 -3.54 0.38 -10.12
N THR A 140 -4.12 1.26 -9.30
CA THR A 140 -5.51 1.13 -8.87
C THR A 140 -6.49 1.36 -10.01
N ASP A 141 -6.23 2.35 -10.88
CA ASP A 141 -7.07 2.67 -12.03
C ASP A 141 -7.08 1.48 -13.01
N TYR A 142 -5.90 0.93 -13.33
CA TYR A 142 -5.78 -0.28 -14.16
C TYR A 142 -6.58 -1.46 -13.58
N ILE A 143 -6.44 -1.74 -12.28
CA ILE A 143 -7.18 -2.83 -11.63
C ILE A 143 -8.69 -2.60 -11.68
N GLN A 144 -9.13 -1.35 -11.48
CA GLN A 144 -10.55 -0.99 -11.57
C GLN A 144 -11.11 -1.19 -12.98
N GLU A 145 -10.37 -0.82 -14.03
CA GLU A 145 -10.75 -1.09 -15.42
C GLU A 145 -10.88 -2.61 -15.68
N VAL A 146 -9.95 -3.41 -15.16
CA VAL A 146 -10.02 -4.88 -15.27
C VAL A 146 -11.24 -5.43 -14.53
N ASP A 147 -11.62 -4.84 -13.39
CA ASP A 147 -12.82 -5.26 -12.66
C ASP A 147 -14.11 -5.00 -13.44
N GLN A 148 -14.18 -3.93 -14.24
CA GLN A 148 -15.35 -3.63 -15.07
C GLN A 148 -15.61 -4.67 -16.16
N LEU A 149 -14.57 -5.42 -16.57
CA LEU A 149 -14.71 -6.52 -17.54
C LEU A 149 -15.52 -7.70 -16.97
N LYS A 150 -15.60 -7.80 -15.64
CA LYS A 150 -16.48 -8.75 -14.94
C LYS A 150 -17.84 -8.09 -14.68
N LYS A 151 -18.73 -8.21 -15.68
CA LYS A 151 -20.17 -7.99 -15.50
C LYS A 151 -20.76 -8.99 -14.51
#